data_AF-A0A661US78-F1
#
_entry.id   AF-A0A661US78-F1
#
_cell.length_a   1.000
_cell.length_b   1.000
_cell.length_c   1.000
_cell.angle_alpha   90.00
_cell.angle_beta   90.00
_cell.angle_gamma   90.00
#
_symmetry.space_group_name_H-M   'P 1'
#
loop_
_entity.id
_entity.type
_entity.pdbx_description
1 polymer ?
#
loop_
_entity_poly.entity_id
_entity_poly.type
_entity_poly.pdbx_seq_one_letter_code
_entity_poly.pdbx_strand_id
1 'polypeptide(L)' 'MRIHLHEMVFYGYHGVHPEERKLGQRFIVNFSYETEQANDKEIKHLEDTVDYTKVYAIIKHTLEEREF' A
#
# COMPACT_ATOMS: atom_id res chain seq x y z
N MET A 1 0.54 3.37 17.41
CA MET A 1 1.20 2.21 16.80
C MET A 1 1.62 2.64 15.41
N ARG A 2 2.74 2.12 14.91
CA ARG A 2 3.23 2.47 13.58
C ARG A 2 3.42 1.21 12.75
N ILE A 3 2.92 1.26 11.53
CA ILE A 3 3.03 0.19 10.55
C ILE A 3 3.78 0.74 9.37
N HIS A 4 4.81 0.02 8.96
CA HIS A 4 5.62 0.38 7.81
C HIS A 4 5.72 -0.81 6.87
N LEU A 5 5.43 -0.56 5.60
CA LEU A 5 5.67 -1.50 4.51
C LEU A 5 6.68 -0.84 3.58
N HIS A 6 7.87 -1.41 3.52
CA HIS A 6 8.99 -0.85 2.79
C HIS A 6 9.22 -1.58 1.47
N GLU A 7 9.62 -0.80 0.47
CA GLU A 7 10.12 -1.29 -0.82
C GLU A 7 9.20 -2.31 -1.50
N MET A 8 7.89 -2.10 -1.40
CA MET A 8 6.92 -2.94 -2.10
C MET A 8 7.03 -2.67 -3.60
N VAL A 9 7.29 -3.72 -4.38
CA VAL A 9 7.47 -3.60 -5.83
C VAL A 9 6.23 -4.11 -6.55
N PHE A 10 5.66 -3.26 -7.41
CA PHE A 10 4.49 -3.58 -8.23
C PHE A 10 4.77 -3.24 -9.68
N TYR A 11 4.19 -3.99 -10.61
CA TYR A 11 4.24 -3.63 -12.04
C TYR A 11 2.91 -3.01 -12.42
N GLY A 12 2.95 -1.76 -12.89
CA GLY A 12 1.75 -1.00 -13.21
C GLY A 12 1.88 -0.27 -14.53
N TYR A 13 0.73 0.16 -15.06
CA TYR A 13 0.59 0.84 -16.35
C TYR A 13 0.16 2.28 -16.12
N HIS A 14 0.95 3.00 -15.33
CA HIS A 14 0.71 4.40 -15.00
C HIS A 14 1.75 5.30 -15.66
N GLY A 15 1.35 6.53 -15.97
CA GLY A 15 2.26 7.54 -16.50
C GLY A 15 1.53 8.62 -17.28
N VAL A 16 2.18 9.75 -17.50
CA VAL A 16 1.57 10.86 -18.25
C VAL A 16 1.58 10.55 -19.75
N HIS A 17 2.64 9.88 -20.22
CA HIS A 17 2.84 9.58 -21.62
C HIS A 17 2.13 8.28 -22.02
N PRO A 18 1.50 8.21 -23.21
CA PRO A 18 0.88 7.00 -23.72
C PRO A 18 1.82 5.79 -23.76
N GLU A 19 3.11 6.04 -24.00
CA GLU A 19 4.15 5.01 -24.02
C GLU A 19 4.35 4.37 -22.63
N GLU A 20 4.29 5.15 -21.55
CA GLU A 20 4.41 4.66 -20.18
C GLU A 20 3.22 3.77 -19.81
N ARG A 21 2.00 4.20 -20.16
CA ARG A 21 0.78 3.39 -19.95
C ARG A 21 0.76 2.13 -20.82
N LYS A 22 1.44 2.12 -21.96
CA LYS A 22 1.49 0.95 -22.86
C LYS A 22 2.56 -0.06 -22.46
N LEU A 23 3.77 0.40 -22.11
CA LEU A 23 4.89 -0.47 -21.74
C LEU A 23 4.77 -0.93 -20.27
N GLY A 24 4.26 -0.06 -19.41
CA GLY A 24 4.27 -0.25 -17.97
C GLY A 24 5.67 -0.17 -17.38
N GLN A 25 5.74 -0.12 -16.05
CA GLN A 25 7.00 -0.05 -15.32
C GLN A 25 6.85 -0.59 -13.89
N ARG A 26 7.98 -0.80 -13.21
CA ARG A 26 8.00 -1.18 -11.79
C ARG A 26 7.91 0.07 -10.92
N PHE A 27 6.97 0.07 -10.00
CA PHE A 27 6.81 1.08 -8.96
C PHE A 27 7.29 0.51 -7.64
N ILE A 28 8.16 1.26 -6.96
CA ILE A 28 8.62 0.95 -5.60
C ILE A 28 7.84 1.86 -4.65
N VAL A 29 7.08 1.26 -3.75
CA VAL A 29 6.18 1.96 -2.84
C VAL A 29 6.57 1.70 -1.40
N ASN A 30 6.78 2.81 -0.68
CA ASN A 30 6.91 2.81 0.77
C ASN A 30 5.60 3.33 1.36
N PHE A 31 5.02 2.57 2.28
CA PHE A 31 3.81 2.93 2.98
C PHE A 31 4.08 3.03 4.48
N SER A 32 3.50 4.04 5.12
CA SER A 32 3.59 4.24 6.55
C SER A 32 2.23 4.69 7.08
N TYR A 33 1.79 4.07 8.16
CA TYR A 33 0.55 4.40 8.85
C TYR A 33 0.80 4.51 10.33
N GLU A 34 0.33 5.61 10.91
CA GLU A 34 0.39 5.89 12.34
C GLU A 34 -1.03 6.01 12.88
N THR A 35 -1.33 5.20 13.90
CA THR A 35 -2.59 5.29 14.63
C THR A 35 -2.48 6.30 15.76
N GLU A 36 -3.61 6.92 16.10
CA GLU A 36 -3.72 7.75 17.29
C GLU A 36 -3.53 6.90 18.56
N GLN A 37 -2.74 7.42 19.51
CA GLN A 37 -2.39 6.71 20.76
C GLN A 37 -3.60 6.31 21.61
N ALA A 38 -4.74 6.99 21.45
CA ALA A 38 -5.97 6.64 22.16
C ALA A 38 -6.50 5.27 21.73
N ASN A 39 -6.43 4.96 20.43
CA ASN A 39 -6.92 3.71 19.86
C ASN A 39 -6.01 2.52 20.21
N ASP A 40 -4.71 2.78 20.40
CA ASP A 40 -3.74 1.73 20.75
C ASP A 40 -3.95 1.12 22.13
N LYS A 41 -4.56 1.87 23.06
CA LYS A 41 -4.80 1.41 24.44
C LYS A 41 -5.86 0.32 24.51
N GLU A 42 -6.71 0.22 23.49
CA GLU A 42 -7.79 -0.77 23.43
C GLU A 42 -7.40 -2.05 22.68
N ILE A 43 -6.24 -2.06 22.00
CA ILE A 43 -5.73 -3.22 21.26
C ILE A 43 -5.34 -4.31 22.27
N LYS A 44 -6.09 -5.40 22.32
CA LYS A 44 -5.82 -6.56 23.19
C LYS A 44 -5.50 -7.82 22.40
N HIS A 45 -5.96 -7.87 21.15
CA HIS A 45 -5.75 -8.98 20.24
C HIS A 45 -5.18 -8.49 18.89
N LEU A 46 -4.63 -9.43 18.11
CA LEU A 46 -4.05 -9.12 16.80
C LEU A 46 -5.14 -8.67 15.80
N GLU A 47 -6.40 -9.02 16.01
CA GLU A 47 -7.51 -8.57 15.17
C GLU A 47 -7.91 -7.11 15.43
N ASP A 48 -7.51 -6.55 16.58
CA ASP A 48 -7.81 -5.16 16.97
C ASP A 48 -6.81 -4.15 16.35
N THR A 49 -5.73 -4.66 15.74
CA THR A 49 -4.73 -3.86 15.02
C THR A 49 -5.00 -3.83 13.52
N VAL A 50 -4.40 -2.86 12.84
CA VAL A 50 -4.42 -2.78 11.38
C VAL A 50 -3.73 -4.00 10.78
N ASP A 51 -4.47 -4.69 9.92
CA ASP A 51 -4.02 -5.85 9.16
C ASP A 51 -3.18 -5.39 7.95
N TYR A 52 -1.86 -5.48 8.10
CA TYR A 52 -0.92 -5.11 7.05
C TYR A 52 -1.05 -5.97 5.79
N THR A 53 -1.60 -7.18 5.88
CA THR A 53 -1.83 -8.05 4.70
C THR A 53 -2.96 -7.49 3.84
N LYS A 54 -4.03 -6.98 4.46
CA LYS A 54 -5.11 -6.26 3.77
C LYS A 54 -4.62 -4.95 3.19
N VAL A 55 -3.80 -4.20 3.93
CA VAL A 55 -3.18 -2.97 3.42
C VAL A 55 -2.35 -3.25 2.17
N TYR A 56 -1.47 -4.26 2.23
CA TYR A 56 -0.68 -4.68 1.07
C TYR A 56 -1.58 -5.06 -0.12
N ALA A 57 -2.63 -5.85 0.11
CA ALA A 57 -3.56 -6.27 -0.93
C ALA A 57 -4.27 -5.08 -1.60
N ILE A 58 -4.69 -4.09 -0.81
CA ILE A 58 -5.32 -2.85 -1.33
C ILE A 58 -4.33 -2.06 -2.19
N ILE A 59 -3.09 -1.89 -1.72
CA ILE A 59 -2.05 -1.15 -2.45
C ILE A 59 -1.72 -1.87 -3.76
N LYS A 60 -1.52 -3.20 -3.70
CA LYS A 60 -1.27 -4.04 -4.87
C LYS A 60 -2.38 -3.89 -5.90
N HIS A 61 -3.63 -4.09 -5.48
CA HIS A 61 -4.79 -3.98 -6.38
C HIS A 61 -4.88 -2.59 -7.03
N THR A 62 -4.60 -1.53 -6.27
CA THR A 62 -4.64 -0.16 -6.79
C THR A 62 -3.57 0.08 -7.86
N LEU A 63 -2.38 -0.50 -7.70
CA LEU A 63 -1.24 -0.28 -8.62
C LEU A 63 -1.25 -1.21 -9.84
N GLU A 64 -1.78 -2.43 -9.71
CA GLU A 64 -1.77 -3.40 -10.81
C GLU A 64 -3.04 -3.33 -11.68
N GLU A 65 -4.19 -2.96 -11.11
CA GLU A 65 -5.49 -3.05 -11.82
C GLU A 65 -6.04 -1.70 -12.30
N ARG A 66 -5.47 -0.58 -11.84
CA ARG A 66 -5.89 0.75 -12.28
C ARG A 66 -4.88 1.33 -13.26
N GLU A 67 -5.33 2.24 -14.10
CA GLU A 67 -4.47 3.07 -14.93
C GLU A 67 -4.63 4.52 -14.48
N PHE A 68 -3.51 5.25 -14.35
CA PHE A 68 -3.47 6.65 -13.95
C PHE A 68 -2.71 7.45 -15.01
#